data_AF-A0A6L2P7Q2-F1
#
_entry.id   AF-A0A6L2P7Q2-F1
#
_cell.length_a   1.000
_cell.length_b   1.000
_cell.length_c   1.000
_cell.angle_alpha   90.00
_cell.angle_beta   90.00
_cell.angle_gamma   90.00
#
_symmetry.space_group_name_H-M   'P 1'
#
loop_
_entity.id
_entity.type
_entity.pdbx_description
1 polymer ?
#
loop_
_entity_poly.entity_id
_entity_poly.type
_entity_poly.pdbx_seq_one_letter_code
_entity_poly.pdbx_strand_id
1 'polypeptide(L)'
;MDRIINDNKKNSTVMVTASGTYISSAHCDTAASRLSVLLAAKDICEVMSSLGWCGRGDKPREFPRNPPVICYDSPPAARVNHIHYDNLRLKALMGKRVVELTVPKKSAATWEMKEGDLCRITVIEGSQVADVNFWNLQNKQERFYSGKTRQLHATHLTVYDRLWSNLPYLRPMATVVADSLKNYGIDEDGASVHDVIGTRCDDYTYKLITGKERYGSCHTYLTEAVKKVGLTEQDVHDVWNIFMCTGFTKETHQYFTKSSPARKGDYIEFIADMDLLVAMSTCPQGDVSIPVGKPVPDENCHPLGVEVFQAIDETEAGEVSKETASSKPQTKEFNEQGHSQLSVASFPEN
;
A
#
# COMPACT_ATOMS: atom_id res chain seq x y z
N MET A 1 -44.12 -30.96 -51.02
CA MET A 1 -42.81 -31.18 -51.64
C MET A 1 -41.76 -30.62 -50.70
N ASP A 2 -40.96 -31.55 -50.18
CA ASP A 2 -39.79 -31.47 -49.29
C ASP A 2 -39.14 -30.12 -48.99
N ARG A 3 -38.80 -29.90 -47.71
CA ARG A 3 -37.39 -30.02 -47.25
C ARG A 3 -37.26 -29.90 -45.73
N ILE A 4 -36.48 -30.84 -45.19
CA ILE A 4 -35.89 -30.87 -43.85
C ILE A 4 -34.79 -29.82 -43.77
N ILE A 5 -34.73 -29.01 -42.70
CA ILE A 5 -33.48 -28.62 -42.02
C ILE A 5 -33.76 -28.48 -40.53
N ASN A 6 -32.94 -29.18 -39.76
CA ASN A 6 -32.81 -29.19 -38.30
C ASN A 6 -31.97 -27.98 -37.88
N ASP A 7 -32.33 -27.23 -36.82
CA ASP A 7 -31.32 -26.91 -35.80
C ASP A 7 -31.87 -26.35 -34.46
N ASN A 8 -31.10 -26.67 -33.43
CA ASN A 8 -31.35 -26.52 -32.01
C ASN A 8 -31.22 -25.07 -31.49
N LYS A 9 -32.10 -24.68 -30.55
CA LYS A 9 -31.79 -24.41 -29.13
C LYS A 9 -32.90 -23.55 -28.51
N LYS A 10 -33.57 -24.13 -27.50
CA LYS A 10 -34.60 -23.49 -26.68
C LYS A 10 -33.97 -22.56 -25.65
N ASN A 11 -34.37 -21.29 -25.71
CA ASN A 11 -34.52 -20.43 -24.54
C ASN A 11 -35.74 -20.89 -23.74
N SER A 12 -35.65 -20.86 -22.41
CA SER A 12 -36.81 -20.51 -21.58
C SER A 12 -36.41 -20.24 -20.13
N THR A 13 -36.53 -18.96 -19.79
CA THR A 13 -36.90 -18.34 -18.52
C THR A 13 -37.71 -19.24 -17.57
N VAL A 14 -37.41 -19.19 -16.27
CA VAL A 14 -38.28 -19.72 -15.21
C VAL A 14 -38.55 -18.64 -14.17
N MET A 15 -39.83 -18.29 -14.04
CA MET A 15 -40.41 -17.50 -12.97
C MET A 15 -40.37 -18.26 -11.64
N VAL A 16 -40.17 -17.51 -10.55
CA VAL A 16 -40.24 -18.00 -9.17
C VAL A 16 -41.70 -17.98 -8.68
N THR A 17 -42.17 -19.09 -8.12
CA THR A 17 -43.20 -19.08 -7.07
C THR A 17 -42.91 -20.13 -6.01
N ALA A 18 -43.13 -19.74 -4.75
CA ALA A 18 -42.78 -20.43 -3.53
C ALA A 18 -43.68 -21.62 -3.19
N SER A 19 -43.08 -22.70 -2.69
CA SER A 19 -43.56 -23.45 -1.50
C SER A 19 -42.50 -24.46 -1.08
N GLY A 20 -42.27 -24.56 0.23
CA GLY A 20 -41.10 -25.21 0.81
C GLY A 20 -41.03 -26.72 0.64
N THR A 21 -39.80 -27.23 0.56
CA THR A 21 -39.44 -28.60 0.94
C THR A 21 -37.92 -28.65 1.14
N TYR A 22 -37.49 -29.18 2.28
CA TYR A 22 -36.09 -29.43 2.61
C TYR A 22 -35.48 -30.35 1.54
N ILE A 23 -34.39 -29.93 0.90
CA ILE A 23 -33.57 -30.79 0.03
C ILE A 23 -32.21 -30.95 0.68
N SER A 24 -31.96 -32.17 1.17
CA SER A 24 -30.64 -32.63 1.59
C SER A 24 -29.71 -32.70 0.38
N SER A 25 -28.45 -32.36 0.61
CA SER A 25 -27.38 -32.36 -0.39
C SER A 25 -27.06 -33.78 -0.87
N ALA A 26 -27.65 -34.19 -1.99
CA ALA A 26 -27.24 -35.38 -2.74
C ALA A 26 -26.46 -34.94 -3.98
N HIS A 27 -25.17 -34.60 -3.82
CA HIS A 27 -24.19 -34.48 -4.93
C HIS A 27 -22.86 -35.05 -4.46
N CYS A 28 -22.80 -36.38 -4.33
CA CYS A 28 -21.57 -37.16 -4.24
C CYS A 28 -21.76 -38.49 -4.99
N ASP A 29 -22.18 -38.42 -6.26
CA ASP A 29 -22.62 -39.59 -7.04
C ASP A 29 -21.75 -39.91 -8.27
N THR A 30 -20.47 -39.52 -8.30
CA THR A 30 -19.60 -39.81 -9.46
C THR A 30 -18.34 -40.63 -9.18
N ALA A 31 -18.16 -41.17 -7.97
CA ALA A 31 -17.08 -42.13 -7.69
C ALA A 31 -17.55 -43.51 -7.21
N ALA A 32 -18.86 -43.73 -7.07
CA ALA A 32 -19.41 -44.98 -6.52
C ALA A 32 -19.83 -46.02 -7.57
N SER A 33 -19.62 -45.78 -8.87
CA SER A 33 -20.19 -46.61 -9.94
C SER A 33 -19.28 -47.74 -10.47
N ARG A 34 -18.15 -48.06 -9.82
CA ARG A 34 -17.26 -49.15 -10.28
C ARG A 34 -16.70 -50.09 -9.19
N LEU A 35 -17.43 -50.32 -8.10
CA LEU A 35 -17.12 -51.43 -7.19
C LEU A 35 -18.39 -52.18 -6.79
N SER A 36 -18.84 -53.09 -7.65
CA SER A 36 -19.88 -54.06 -7.35
C SER A 36 -19.31 -55.19 -6.48
N VAL A 37 -19.33 -55.01 -5.16
CA VAL A 37 -19.28 -56.13 -4.20
C VAL A 37 -20.31 -55.82 -3.11
N LEU A 38 -21.29 -56.72 -2.97
CA LEU A 38 -22.33 -56.70 -1.96
C LEU A 38 -21.72 -56.66 -0.55
N LEU A 39 -21.69 -55.48 0.06
CA LEU A 39 -21.67 -55.31 1.51
C LEU A 39 -22.90 -54.49 1.88
N ALA A 40 -23.65 -54.98 2.86
CA ALA A 40 -24.90 -54.36 3.28
C ALA A 40 -24.66 -52.89 3.65
N ALA A 41 -25.51 -51.99 3.16
CA ALA A 41 -25.38 -50.54 3.34
C ALA A 41 -25.34 -50.07 4.82
N LYS A 42 -25.58 -50.95 5.80
CA LYS A 42 -25.38 -50.69 7.22
C LYS A 42 -23.90 -50.65 7.64
N ASP A 43 -23.01 -51.38 6.96
CA ASP A 43 -21.61 -51.51 7.39
C ASP A 43 -20.71 -50.38 6.88
N ILE A 44 -21.08 -49.71 5.78
CA ILE A 44 -20.23 -48.64 5.21
C ILE A 44 -20.16 -47.44 6.14
N CYS A 45 -21.26 -46.96 6.71
CA CYS A 45 -21.23 -45.82 7.63
C CYS A 45 -20.43 -46.11 8.91
N GLU A 46 -20.54 -47.32 9.45
CA GLU A 46 -19.85 -47.73 10.68
C GLU A 46 -18.34 -47.90 10.42
N VAL A 47 -17.98 -48.49 9.28
CA VAL A 47 -16.60 -48.61 8.80
C VAL A 47 -16.00 -47.23 8.47
N MET A 48 -16.75 -46.33 7.84
CA MET A 48 -16.29 -44.96 7.53
C MET A 48 -16.10 -44.08 8.78
N SER A 49 -16.89 -44.33 9.83
CA SER A 49 -16.77 -43.63 11.12
C SER A 49 -15.61 -44.17 11.98
N SER A 50 -15.30 -45.47 11.89
CA SER A 50 -14.22 -46.10 12.65
C SER A 50 -12.84 -45.97 11.97
N LEU A 51 -12.80 -45.79 10.65
CA LEU A 51 -11.55 -45.60 9.89
C LEU A 51 -11.03 -44.15 9.87
N GLY A 52 -11.67 -43.21 10.58
CA GLY A 52 -11.24 -41.80 10.60
C GLY A 52 -11.32 -41.08 9.24
N TRP A 53 -11.85 -41.74 8.20
CA TRP A 53 -11.83 -41.24 6.83
C TRP A 53 -12.65 -39.95 6.65
N CYS A 54 -13.65 -39.73 7.49
CA CYS A 54 -14.45 -38.50 7.53
C CYS A 54 -14.00 -37.49 8.61
N GLY A 55 -12.87 -37.72 9.29
CA GLY A 55 -12.36 -36.90 10.41
C GLY A 55 -13.24 -36.91 11.68
N ARG A 56 -14.34 -37.66 11.68
CA ARG A 56 -15.18 -37.86 12.86
C ARG A 56 -14.59 -38.99 13.69
N GLY A 57 -14.00 -38.65 14.83
CA GLY A 57 -13.40 -39.63 15.75
C GLY A 57 -11.89 -39.48 15.93
N ASP A 58 -11.26 -38.53 15.24
CA ASP A 58 -9.86 -38.18 15.50
C ASP A 58 -9.73 -37.74 16.96
N LYS A 59 -8.86 -38.42 17.72
CA LYS A 59 -8.49 -37.97 19.05
C LYS A 59 -7.86 -36.57 18.92
N PRO A 60 -8.21 -35.60 19.77
CA PRO A 60 -7.57 -34.30 19.77
C PRO A 60 -6.05 -34.48 19.86
N ARG A 61 -5.34 -34.04 18.82
CA ARG A 61 -3.88 -34.02 18.84
C ARG A 61 -3.44 -32.95 19.82
N GLU A 62 -2.58 -33.33 20.76
CA GLU A 62 -1.88 -32.34 21.56
C GLU A 62 -0.82 -31.65 20.70
N PHE A 63 -0.87 -30.32 20.67
CA PHE A 63 0.13 -29.49 20.00
C PHE A 63 1.05 -28.90 21.06
N PRO A 64 2.28 -29.43 21.24
CA PRO A 64 3.20 -28.88 22.21
C PRO A 64 3.54 -27.44 21.85
N ARG A 65 3.60 -26.58 22.87
CA ARG A 65 4.01 -25.19 22.70
C ARG A 65 5.49 -25.13 22.30
N ASN A 66 5.77 -24.52 21.16
CA ASN A 66 7.13 -24.16 20.75
C ASN A 66 7.32 -22.64 20.86
N PRO A 67 8.49 -22.15 21.29
CA PRO A 67 8.77 -20.71 21.28
C PRO A 67 8.86 -20.19 19.83
N PRO A 68 8.49 -18.92 19.58
CA PRO A 68 8.67 -18.31 18.27
C PRO A 68 10.16 -18.12 17.95
N VAL A 69 10.50 -18.17 16.65
CA VAL A 69 11.83 -17.87 16.12
C VAL A 69 11.67 -16.77 15.08
N ILE A 70 12.44 -15.69 15.22
CA ILE A 70 12.46 -14.59 14.24
C ILE A 70 13.11 -15.10 12.95
N CYS A 71 12.40 -14.99 11.82
CA CYS A 71 12.88 -15.50 10.54
C CYS A 71 14.12 -14.77 10.01
N TYR A 72 14.18 -13.45 10.19
CA TYR A 72 15.26 -12.58 9.73
C TYR A 72 15.60 -11.60 10.85
N ASP A 73 16.46 -12.02 11.78
CA ASP A 73 16.84 -11.20 12.93
C ASP A 73 17.90 -10.16 12.53
N SER A 74 17.45 -8.98 12.09
CA SER A 74 18.28 -7.83 11.70
C SER A 74 19.50 -8.21 10.85
N PRO A 75 19.30 -8.83 9.66
CA PRO A 75 20.40 -9.31 8.85
C PRO A 75 21.33 -8.15 8.44
N PRO A 76 22.64 -8.40 8.20
CA PRO A 76 23.60 -7.34 7.84
C PRO A 76 23.15 -6.41 6.72
N ALA A 77 22.45 -6.93 5.71
CA ALA A 77 21.95 -6.15 4.59
C ALA A 77 20.80 -5.18 4.95
N ALA A 78 20.05 -5.47 6.02
CA ALA A 78 18.98 -4.62 6.53
C ALA A 78 19.47 -3.55 7.52
N ARG A 79 20.69 -3.70 8.05
CA ARG A 79 21.31 -2.70 8.92
C ARG A 79 21.98 -1.62 8.09
N VAL A 80 21.86 -0.38 8.54
CA VAL A 80 22.47 0.78 7.88
C VAL A 80 23.50 1.44 8.77
N ASN A 81 24.46 2.12 8.16
CA ASN A 81 25.36 3.00 8.91
C ASN A 81 24.60 4.30 9.21
N HIS A 82 24.18 4.49 10.46
CA HIS A 82 23.35 5.64 10.85
C HIS A 82 24.06 6.97 10.55
N ILE A 83 25.37 7.07 10.87
CA ILE A 83 26.16 8.28 10.60
C ILE A 83 26.17 8.61 9.11
N HIS A 84 26.25 7.60 8.24
CA HIS A 84 26.20 7.80 6.80
C HIS A 84 24.87 8.42 6.36
N TYR A 85 23.73 7.85 6.77
CA TYR A 85 22.40 8.34 6.40
C TYR A 85 22.06 9.69 7.06
N ASP A 86 22.49 9.92 8.30
CA ASP A 86 22.36 11.21 8.96
C ASP A 86 23.13 12.30 8.21
N ASN A 87 24.32 11.99 7.70
CA ASN A 87 25.10 12.89 6.88
C ASN A 87 24.45 13.15 5.51
N LEU A 88 23.89 12.12 4.85
CA LEU A 88 23.14 12.30 3.61
C LEU A 88 21.93 13.22 3.81
N ARG A 89 21.16 12.97 4.87
CA ARG A 89 20.02 13.80 5.27
C ARG A 89 20.44 15.25 5.50
N LEU A 90 21.50 15.47 6.29
CA LEU A 90 22.00 16.82 6.56
C LEU A 90 22.44 17.53 5.28
N LYS A 91 23.22 16.86 4.42
CA LYS A 91 23.69 17.42 3.15
C LYS A 91 22.53 17.79 2.22
N ALA A 92 21.52 16.92 2.12
CA ALA A 92 20.34 17.18 1.31
C ALA A 92 19.55 18.38 1.84
N LEU A 93 19.29 18.45 3.16
CA LEU A 93 18.58 19.59 3.79
C LEU A 93 19.34 20.92 3.68
N MET A 94 20.67 20.89 3.64
CA MET A 94 21.51 22.07 3.39
C MET A 94 21.63 22.43 1.90
N GLY A 95 21.13 21.56 1.02
CA GLY A 95 21.19 21.73 -0.42
C GLY A 95 20.01 22.54 -0.96
N LYS A 96 19.55 22.17 -2.16
CA LYS A 96 18.43 22.84 -2.84
C LYS A 96 17.17 22.00 -2.80
N ARG A 97 16.02 22.63 -2.60
CA ARG A 97 14.72 22.01 -2.80
C ARG A 97 14.41 21.98 -4.30
N VAL A 98 14.35 20.78 -4.87
CA VAL A 98 14.15 20.55 -6.32
C VAL A 98 12.72 20.21 -6.69
N VAL A 99 11.94 19.70 -5.73
CA VAL A 99 10.51 19.48 -5.87
C VAL A 99 9.80 20.08 -4.67
N GLU A 100 8.70 20.78 -4.93
CA GLU A 100 7.73 21.23 -3.94
C GLU A 100 6.34 21.05 -4.56
N LEU A 101 5.56 20.13 -4.01
CA LEU A 101 4.20 19.88 -4.50
C LEU A 101 3.25 19.59 -3.35
N THR A 102 2.00 19.98 -3.54
CA THR A 102 0.89 19.56 -2.68
C THR A 102 0.10 18.52 -3.46
N VAL A 103 -0.05 17.31 -2.92
CA VAL A 103 -0.97 16.31 -3.46
C VAL A 103 -2.34 16.60 -2.90
N PRO A 104 -3.33 17.02 -3.71
CA PRO A 104 -4.69 17.30 -3.24
C PRO A 104 -5.27 16.07 -2.54
N LYS A 105 -6.25 16.26 -1.64
CA LYS A 105 -7.02 15.13 -1.09
C LYS A 105 -7.67 14.31 -2.20
N LYS A 106 -7.83 12.99 -1.98
CA LYS A 106 -8.48 12.07 -2.93
C LYS A 106 -7.85 12.14 -4.33
N SER A 107 -6.52 12.21 -4.39
CA SER A 107 -5.78 12.28 -5.64
C SER A 107 -4.40 11.65 -5.48
N ALA A 108 -3.65 11.57 -6.57
CA ALA A 108 -2.27 11.12 -6.54
C ALA A 108 -1.37 11.96 -7.46
N ALA A 109 -0.09 12.01 -7.13
CA ALA A 109 0.94 12.64 -7.93
C ALA A 109 2.15 11.72 -8.06
N THR A 110 2.95 11.96 -9.09
CA THR A 110 4.24 11.31 -9.30
C THR A 110 5.37 12.33 -9.29
N TRP A 111 6.53 11.95 -8.80
CA TRP A 111 7.77 12.73 -8.91
C TRP A 111 8.96 11.79 -9.05
N GLU A 112 10.07 12.34 -9.54
CA GLU A 112 11.34 11.63 -9.67
C GLU A 112 12.29 12.03 -8.54
N MET A 113 13.18 11.11 -8.18
CA MET A 113 14.28 11.32 -7.25
C MET A 113 15.55 10.71 -7.84
N LYS A 114 16.69 11.34 -7.58
CA LYS A 114 18.02 10.79 -7.84
C LYS A 114 18.54 10.07 -6.61
N GLU A 115 19.46 9.14 -6.83
CA GLU A 115 20.20 8.51 -5.72
C GLU A 115 20.81 9.59 -4.81
N GLY A 116 20.59 9.48 -3.50
CA GLY A 116 21.03 10.44 -2.49
C GLY A 116 20.06 11.60 -2.21
N ASP A 117 19.02 11.79 -3.02
CA ASP A 117 17.98 12.78 -2.75
C ASP A 117 17.19 12.42 -1.48
N LEU A 118 16.80 13.43 -0.73
CA LEU A 118 15.89 13.33 0.41
C LEU A 118 14.48 13.71 -0.01
N CYS A 119 13.50 12.86 0.25
CA CYS A 119 12.09 13.23 0.14
C CYS A 119 11.47 13.36 1.53
N ARG A 120 10.72 14.44 1.75
CA ARG A 120 9.87 14.67 2.93
C ARG A 120 8.41 14.64 2.52
N ILE A 121 7.61 13.85 3.22
CA ILE A 121 6.14 13.86 3.12
C ILE A 121 5.60 14.45 4.42
N THR A 122 4.77 15.49 4.33
CA THR A 122 4.32 16.29 5.49
C THR A 122 2.80 16.39 5.52
N VAL A 123 2.22 16.27 6.71
CA VAL A 123 0.82 16.61 6.98
C VAL A 123 0.70 18.14 7.07
N ILE A 124 0.05 18.76 6.07
CA ILE A 124 0.03 20.24 5.94
C ILE A 124 -1.25 20.91 6.46
N GLU A 125 -2.35 20.18 6.57
CA GLU A 125 -3.66 20.70 7.02
C GLU A 125 -4.25 19.89 8.18
N GLY A 126 -4.71 18.67 7.92
CA GLY A 126 -5.32 17.77 8.90
C GLY A 126 -4.83 16.34 8.72
N SER A 127 -5.15 15.46 9.68
CA SER A 127 -4.67 14.07 9.69
C SER A 127 -5.05 13.33 8.41
N GLN A 128 -4.06 12.81 7.71
CA GLN A 128 -4.24 12.17 6.40
C GLN A 128 -3.19 11.09 6.20
N VAL A 129 -3.64 9.91 5.77
CA VAL A 129 -2.74 8.81 5.42
C VAL A 129 -2.41 8.80 3.92
N ALA A 130 -1.26 8.24 3.58
CA ALA A 130 -0.78 8.16 2.19
C ALA A 130 -0.43 6.72 1.80
N ASP A 131 -0.80 6.37 0.58
CA ASP A 131 -0.42 5.13 -0.08
C ASP A 131 0.72 5.45 -1.07
N VAL A 132 1.92 4.89 -0.86
CA VAL A 132 3.10 5.19 -1.68
C VAL A 132 3.63 3.97 -2.44
N ASN A 133 3.97 4.18 -3.71
CA ASN A 133 4.64 3.20 -4.57
C ASN A 133 5.97 3.77 -5.09
N PHE A 134 6.92 2.86 -5.33
CA PHE A 134 8.25 3.19 -5.82
C PHE A 134 8.63 2.28 -6.98
N TRP A 135 9.25 2.85 -7.99
CA TRP A 135 9.86 2.13 -9.11
C TRP A 135 11.29 2.62 -9.29
N ASN A 136 12.18 1.75 -9.74
CA ASN A 136 13.45 2.19 -10.29
C ASN A 136 13.16 3.03 -11.55
N LEU A 137 13.75 4.23 -11.62
CA LEU A 137 13.50 5.18 -12.70
C LEU A 137 13.94 4.66 -14.08
N GLN A 138 15.04 3.90 -14.12
CA GLN A 138 15.64 3.36 -15.34
C GLN A 138 15.05 2.00 -15.73
N ASN A 139 14.48 1.25 -14.78
CA ASN A 139 13.84 -0.04 -15.02
C ASN A 139 12.60 -0.23 -14.14
N LYS A 140 11.43 0.18 -14.64
CA LYS A 140 10.18 0.16 -13.88
C LYS A 140 9.63 -1.25 -13.60
N GLN A 141 10.26 -2.32 -14.10
CA GLN A 141 9.95 -3.68 -13.63
C GLN A 141 10.47 -3.93 -12.20
N GLU A 142 11.53 -3.22 -11.80
CA GLU A 142 12.02 -3.16 -10.43
C GLU A 142 11.19 -2.14 -9.64
N ARG A 143 10.47 -2.62 -8.63
CA ARG A 143 9.50 -1.85 -7.85
C ARG A 143 9.45 -2.30 -6.40
N PHE A 144 8.86 -1.48 -5.55
CA PHE A 144 8.78 -1.76 -4.12
C PHE A 144 8.06 -3.08 -3.82
N TYR A 145 8.57 -3.77 -2.81
CA TYR A 145 8.09 -5.07 -2.37
C TYR A 145 7.83 -5.08 -0.86
N SER A 146 6.60 -4.68 -0.49
CA SER A 146 6.12 -4.67 0.90
C SER A 146 6.31 -6.03 1.59
N GLY A 147 6.07 -7.14 0.87
CA GLY A 147 6.16 -8.49 1.41
C GLY A 147 7.54 -8.85 1.97
N LYS A 148 8.62 -8.59 1.21
CA LYS A 148 9.98 -8.86 1.69
C LYS A 148 10.48 -7.80 2.66
N THR A 149 10.09 -6.55 2.45
CA THR A 149 10.32 -5.45 3.40
C THR A 149 9.78 -5.79 4.79
N ARG A 150 8.54 -6.27 4.87
CA ARG A 150 7.88 -6.74 6.09
C ARG A 150 8.60 -7.90 6.77
N GLN A 151 9.15 -8.83 5.99
CA GLN A 151 9.89 -9.97 6.52
C GLN A 151 11.26 -9.58 7.08
N LEU A 152 11.94 -8.61 6.47
CA LEU A 152 13.28 -8.16 6.87
C LEU A 152 13.26 -7.14 8.01
N HIS A 153 12.18 -6.37 8.12
CA HIS A 153 12.01 -5.32 9.13
C HIS A 153 10.91 -5.71 10.13
N ALA A 154 9.68 -5.27 9.89
CA ALA A 154 8.54 -5.54 10.75
C ALA A 154 7.22 -5.27 10.00
N THR A 155 6.09 -5.31 10.71
CA THR A 155 4.78 -4.90 10.17
C THR A 155 4.74 -3.44 9.73
N HIS A 156 5.56 -2.59 10.37
CA HIS A 156 5.62 -1.15 10.15
C HIS A 156 7.08 -0.71 10.06
N LEU A 157 7.32 0.34 9.28
CA LEU A 157 8.67 0.87 9.09
C LEU A 157 8.93 2.05 10.02
N THR A 158 10.16 2.13 10.52
CA THR A 158 10.64 3.28 11.30
C THR A 158 12.00 3.76 10.78
N VAL A 159 12.58 4.75 11.46
CA VAL A 159 13.88 5.32 11.10
C VAL A 159 14.93 4.22 10.97
N TYR A 160 15.70 4.28 9.88
CA TYR A 160 16.72 3.33 9.43
C TYR A 160 16.23 2.03 8.79
N ASP A 161 14.93 1.81 8.70
CA ASP A 161 14.42 0.72 7.87
C ASP A 161 14.53 1.04 6.38
N ARG A 162 14.64 -0.02 5.58
CA ARG A 162 14.79 0.06 4.12
C ARG A 162 13.52 -0.41 3.43
N LEU A 163 13.20 0.25 2.32
CA LEU A 163 12.23 -0.21 1.35
C LEU A 163 12.96 -1.08 0.32
N TRP A 164 12.54 -2.34 0.17
CA TRP A 164 13.22 -3.30 -0.71
C TRP A 164 12.49 -3.48 -2.04
N SER A 165 13.25 -3.68 -3.12
CA SER A 165 12.69 -4.01 -4.43
C SER A 165 12.27 -5.48 -4.56
N ASN A 166 11.41 -5.76 -5.54
CA ASN A 166 10.89 -7.08 -5.87
C ASN A 166 11.94 -8.04 -6.44
N LEU A 167 11.59 -9.32 -6.50
CA LEU A 167 12.40 -10.34 -7.18
C LEU A 167 12.34 -10.15 -8.70
N PRO A 168 13.44 -10.40 -9.43
CA PRO A 168 14.73 -10.93 -8.97
C PRO A 168 15.74 -9.88 -8.47
N TYR A 169 15.35 -8.61 -8.33
CA TYR A 169 16.27 -7.50 -8.05
C TYR A 169 16.72 -7.42 -6.58
N LEU A 170 15.77 -7.51 -5.65
CA LEU A 170 15.94 -7.49 -4.19
C LEU A 170 17.14 -6.65 -3.68
N ARG A 171 17.00 -5.33 -3.79
CA ARG A 171 17.97 -4.37 -3.23
C ARG A 171 17.25 -3.15 -2.63
N PRO A 172 17.92 -2.36 -1.79
CA PRO A 172 17.32 -1.18 -1.19
C PRO A 172 16.95 -0.14 -2.25
N MET A 173 15.73 0.39 -2.15
CA MET A 173 15.21 1.47 -2.99
C MET A 173 15.29 2.81 -2.26
N ALA A 174 14.93 2.82 -0.99
CA ALA A 174 14.98 3.99 -0.13
C ALA A 174 15.18 3.58 1.34
N THR A 175 15.66 4.50 2.16
CA THR A 175 15.90 4.30 3.59
C THR A 175 15.26 5.44 4.38
N VAL A 176 14.46 5.11 5.39
CA VAL A 176 13.83 6.11 6.28
C VAL A 176 14.92 6.76 7.14
N VAL A 177 14.96 8.09 7.21
CA VAL A 177 16.00 8.84 7.95
C VAL A 177 15.45 9.79 8.99
N ALA A 178 14.16 10.14 8.93
CA ALA A 178 13.48 10.82 10.02
C ALA A 178 11.99 10.50 9.99
N ASP A 179 11.39 10.51 11.18
CA ASP A 179 9.97 10.28 11.41
C ASP A 179 9.58 11.04 12.69
N SER A 180 8.66 11.99 12.57
CA SER A 180 8.15 12.75 13.71
C SER A 180 7.28 11.92 14.64
N LEU A 181 6.70 10.81 14.15
CA LEU A 181 5.84 9.89 14.87
C LEU A 181 6.59 8.66 15.42
N LYS A 182 7.92 8.59 15.30
CA LYS A 182 8.73 7.43 15.73
C LYS A 182 8.50 6.97 17.17
N ASN A 183 8.04 7.86 18.04
CA ASN A 183 7.77 7.59 19.44
C ASN A 183 6.40 6.94 19.69
N TYR A 184 5.56 6.74 18.65
CA TYR A 184 4.29 6.01 18.76
C TYR A 184 4.52 4.57 19.23
N GLY A 185 5.56 3.91 18.70
CA GLY A 185 5.91 2.54 19.05
C GLY A 185 4.82 1.54 18.65
N ILE A 186 4.54 0.57 19.52
CA ILE A 186 3.44 -0.38 19.38
C ILE A 186 2.50 -0.14 20.56
N ASP A 187 1.23 0.16 20.27
CA ASP A 187 0.23 0.45 21.29
C ASP A 187 -0.37 -0.81 21.93
N GLU A 188 -1.30 -0.62 22.86
CA GLU A 188 -1.95 -1.70 23.61
C GLU A 188 -2.80 -2.63 22.73
N ASP A 189 -3.25 -2.20 21.56
CA ASP A 189 -3.99 -3.02 20.60
C ASP A 189 -3.05 -3.81 19.68
N GLY A 190 -1.74 -3.53 19.73
CA GLY A 190 -0.75 -4.04 18.80
C GLY A 190 -0.63 -3.21 17.52
N ALA A 191 -1.09 -1.96 17.54
CA ALA A 191 -1.02 -1.06 16.39
C ALA A 191 0.27 -0.26 16.35
N SER A 192 0.72 0.10 15.15
CA SER A 192 1.82 1.05 14.91
C SER A 192 1.51 1.91 13.67
N VAL A 193 2.44 2.76 13.23
CA VAL A 193 2.29 3.68 12.09
C VAL A 193 3.26 3.36 10.95
N HIS A 194 2.91 3.73 9.70
CA HIS A 194 3.74 3.49 8.50
C HIS A 194 3.77 2.01 8.07
N ASP A 195 2.60 1.42 7.88
CA ASP A 195 2.47 -0.03 7.67
C ASP A 195 2.94 -0.50 6.28
N VAL A 196 3.44 -1.74 6.25
CA VAL A 196 3.72 -2.53 5.04
C VAL A 196 3.00 -3.88 5.07
N ILE A 197 1.87 -3.94 5.81
CA ILE A 197 1.04 -5.14 5.96
C ILE A 197 -0.22 -5.08 5.09
N GLY A 198 -0.71 -3.87 4.81
CA GLY A 198 -1.81 -3.63 3.89
C GLY A 198 -1.38 -3.74 2.43
N THR A 199 -2.36 -3.62 1.54
CA THR A 199 -2.16 -3.61 0.09
C THR A 199 -2.34 -2.21 -0.47
N ARG A 200 -3.58 -1.71 -0.43
CA ARG A 200 -4.09 -0.36 -0.73
C ARG A 200 -5.62 -0.44 -0.78
N CYS A 201 -6.33 0.65 -0.53
CA CYS A 201 -7.76 0.62 -0.82
C CYS A 201 -8.00 0.58 -2.34
N ASP A 202 -8.95 -0.24 -2.77
CA ASP A 202 -9.24 -0.49 -4.17
C ASP A 202 -10.74 -0.64 -4.44
N ASP A 203 -11.16 -0.32 -5.66
CA ASP A 203 -12.57 -0.31 -6.04
C ASP A 203 -13.13 -1.73 -6.27
N TYR A 204 -12.27 -2.72 -6.52
CA TYR A 204 -12.66 -4.13 -6.69
C TYR A 204 -13.12 -4.74 -5.37
N THR A 205 -12.33 -4.57 -4.31
CA THR A 205 -12.66 -5.00 -2.96
C THR A 205 -13.88 -4.26 -2.44
N TYR A 206 -14.01 -2.96 -2.72
CA TYR A 206 -15.20 -2.20 -2.35
C TYR A 206 -16.47 -2.79 -2.99
N LYS A 207 -16.43 -3.09 -4.29
CA LYS A 207 -17.53 -3.77 -5.00
C LYS A 207 -17.82 -5.15 -4.41
N LEU A 208 -16.78 -5.94 -4.12
CA LEU A 208 -16.91 -7.28 -3.56
C LEU A 208 -17.64 -7.29 -2.21
N ILE A 209 -17.31 -6.36 -1.30
CA ILE A 209 -17.85 -6.37 0.07
C ILE A 209 -19.15 -5.58 0.22
N THR A 210 -19.41 -4.58 -0.63
CA THR A 210 -20.61 -3.72 -0.53
C THR A 210 -21.67 -3.99 -1.60
N GLY A 211 -21.30 -4.67 -2.69
CA GLY A 211 -22.15 -4.83 -3.88
C GLY A 211 -22.32 -3.55 -4.71
N LYS A 212 -21.63 -2.45 -4.38
CA LYS A 212 -21.75 -1.15 -5.04
C LYS A 212 -20.50 -0.83 -5.85
N GLU A 213 -20.70 -0.24 -7.03
CA GLU A 213 -19.59 0.36 -7.78
C GLU A 213 -19.10 1.63 -7.08
N ARG A 214 -17.80 1.91 -7.22
CA ARG A 214 -17.16 3.16 -6.81
C ARG A 214 -16.01 3.45 -7.76
N TYR A 215 -15.74 4.73 -7.96
CA TYR A 215 -14.49 5.19 -8.53
C TYR A 215 -13.86 6.19 -7.56
N GLY A 216 -12.57 6.04 -7.29
CA GLY A 216 -11.84 6.95 -6.40
C GLY A 216 -11.27 6.26 -5.17
N SER A 217 -10.47 5.24 -5.40
CA SER A 217 -9.62 4.55 -4.42
C SER A 217 -8.15 4.97 -4.57
N CYS A 218 -7.30 4.65 -3.59
CA CYS A 218 -5.84 4.78 -3.74
C CYS A 218 -5.34 4.03 -4.97
N HIS A 219 -5.83 2.81 -5.19
CA HIS A 219 -5.52 2.04 -6.39
C HIS A 219 -5.84 2.83 -7.67
N THR A 220 -7.03 3.41 -7.76
CA THR A 220 -7.46 4.20 -8.91
C THR A 220 -6.63 5.47 -9.08
N TYR A 221 -6.40 6.24 -8.01
CA TYR A 221 -5.60 7.46 -8.10
C TYR A 221 -4.15 7.17 -8.49
N LEU A 222 -3.52 6.16 -7.91
CA LEU A 222 -2.19 5.71 -8.31
C LEU A 222 -2.17 5.30 -9.78
N THR A 223 -3.12 4.48 -10.22
CA THR A 223 -3.24 4.04 -11.63
C THR A 223 -3.33 5.25 -12.58
N GLU A 224 -4.17 6.24 -12.28
CA GLU A 224 -4.29 7.44 -13.11
C GLU A 224 -3.04 8.34 -13.09
N ALA A 225 -2.33 8.39 -11.95
CA ALA A 225 -1.08 9.13 -11.85
C ALA A 225 0.03 8.46 -12.67
N VAL A 226 0.19 7.14 -12.57
CA VAL A 226 1.29 6.42 -13.22
C VAL A 226 1.09 6.27 -14.74
N LYS A 227 -0.16 6.27 -15.23
CA LYS A 227 -0.46 6.32 -16.67
C LYS A 227 0.22 7.49 -17.38
N LYS A 228 0.33 8.64 -16.70
CA LYS A 228 0.97 9.86 -17.24
C LYS A 228 2.47 9.71 -17.48
N VAL A 229 3.10 8.73 -16.83
CA VAL A 229 4.53 8.42 -16.95
C VAL A 229 4.77 7.08 -17.65
N GLY A 230 3.78 6.63 -18.44
CA GLY A 230 3.90 5.46 -19.32
C GLY A 230 3.76 4.10 -18.62
N LEU A 231 3.25 4.07 -17.39
CA LEU A 231 2.92 2.84 -16.68
C LEU A 231 1.44 2.50 -16.81
N THR A 232 1.08 1.31 -16.34
CA THR A 232 -0.28 0.78 -16.37
C THR A 232 -0.76 0.41 -14.97
N GLU A 233 -2.03 0.05 -14.85
CA GLU A 233 -2.61 -0.48 -13.62
C GLU A 233 -1.83 -1.69 -13.06
N GLN A 234 -1.25 -2.53 -13.93
CA GLN A 234 -0.49 -3.72 -13.54
C GLN A 234 0.84 -3.39 -12.85
N ASP A 235 1.33 -2.16 -13.02
CA ASP A 235 2.57 -1.69 -12.42
C ASP A 235 2.35 -1.17 -10.98
N VAL A 236 1.10 -0.84 -10.61
CA VAL A 236 0.71 -0.46 -9.25
C VAL A 236 0.74 -1.70 -8.35
N HIS A 237 1.38 -1.57 -7.21
CA HIS A 237 1.71 -2.66 -6.30
C HIS A 237 1.35 -2.31 -4.86
N ASP A 238 1.53 -3.27 -3.96
CA ASP A 238 1.24 -3.08 -2.53
C ASP A 238 2.09 -1.94 -1.97
N VAL A 239 1.44 -1.06 -1.20
CA VAL A 239 1.97 0.25 -0.87
C VAL A 239 2.76 0.24 0.43
N TRP A 240 3.46 1.34 0.67
CA TRP A 240 3.79 1.78 2.01
C TRP A 240 2.71 2.75 2.51
N ASN A 241 2.00 2.38 3.58
CA ASN A 241 0.89 3.15 4.15
C ASN A 241 1.40 4.18 5.16
N ILE A 242 1.90 5.31 4.69
CA ILE A 242 2.46 6.37 5.51
C ILE A 242 1.39 7.04 6.38
N PHE A 243 1.72 7.27 7.66
CA PHE A 243 0.86 7.80 8.72
C PHE A 243 -0.32 6.90 9.14
N MET A 244 -0.61 5.83 8.41
CA MET A 244 -1.72 4.94 8.72
C MET A 244 -1.43 4.14 9.99
N CYS A 245 -2.38 4.11 10.93
CA CYS A 245 -2.25 3.35 12.18
C CYS A 245 -3.00 2.02 12.11
N THR A 246 -2.26 0.90 12.13
CA THR A 246 -2.83 -0.43 11.84
C THR A 246 -2.19 -1.54 12.65
N GLY A 247 -2.80 -2.72 12.64
CA GLY A 247 -2.25 -3.92 13.28
C GLY A 247 -3.08 -5.16 12.98
N PHE A 248 -2.84 -6.22 13.76
CA PHE A 248 -3.66 -7.43 13.75
C PHE A 248 -4.29 -7.64 15.13
N THR A 249 -5.60 -7.89 15.18
CA THR A 249 -6.31 -8.12 16.45
C THR A 249 -5.70 -9.30 17.20
N LYS A 250 -5.67 -9.24 18.54
CA LYS A 250 -5.02 -10.27 19.36
C LYS A 250 -5.77 -11.60 19.35
N GLU A 251 -7.09 -11.55 19.26
CA GLU A 251 -7.98 -12.70 19.38
C GLU A 251 -8.21 -13.41 18.05
N THR A 252 -8.39 -12.64 16.97
CA THR A 252 -8.78 -13.17 15.65
C THR A 252 -7.72 -12.96 14.58
N HIS A 253 -6.64 -12.25 14.88
CA HIS A 253 -5.55 -11.92 13.96
C HIS A 253 -6.02 -11.24 12.66
N GLN A 254 -7.12 -10.48 12.74
CA GLN A 254 -7.67 -9.72 11.62
C GLN A 254 -6.97 -8.37 11.50
N TYR A 255 -6.75 -7.93 10.28
CA TYR A 255 -6.22 -6.59 9.98
C TYR A 255 -7.21 -5.52 10.48
N PHE A 256 -6.70 -4.53 11.22
CA PHE A 256 -7.51 -3.40 11.69
C PHE A 256 -6.82 -2.06 11.40
N THR A 257 -7.62 -0.99 11.42
CA THR A 257 -7.16 0.40 11.34
C THR A 257 -7.67 1.17 12.53
N LYS A 258 -6.93 2.21 12.93
CA LYS A 258 -7.37 3.23 13.90
C LYS A 258 -7.10 4.61 13.32
N SER A 259 -7.82 5.62 13.81
CA SER A 259 -7.57 7.02 13.47
C SER A 259 -6.07 7.33 13.60
N SER A 260 -5.49 7.84 12.51
CA SER A 260 -4.08 8.18 12.46
C SER A 260 -3.74 9.23 13.52
N PRO A 261 -2.66 9.03 14.30
CA PRO A 261 -2.23 10.00 15.31
C PRO A 261 -1.60 11.27 14.70
N ALA A 262 -1.37 11.28 13.37
CA ALA A 262 -0.67 12.34 12.68
C ALA A 262 -1.42 13.68 12.77
N ARG A 263 -0.66 14.76 12.87
CA ARG A 263 -1.16 16.14 13.00
C ARG A 263 -0.42 17.03 12.02
N LYS A 264 -0.97 18.21 11.80
CA LYS A 264 -0.29 19.25 11.01
C LYS A 264 1.14 19.47 11.51
N GLY A 265 2.10 19.35 10.60
CA GLY A 265 3.53 19.46 10.87
C GLY A 265 4.24 18.11 11.08
N ASP A 266 3.50 17.01 11.28
CA ASP A 266 4.12 15.68 11.28
C ASP A 266 4.63 15.32 9.89
N TYR A 267 5.77 14.63 9.87
CA TYR A 267 6.46 14.28 8.63
C TYR A 267 7.22 12.97 8.75
N ILE A 268 7.46 12.37 7.59
CA ILE A 268 8.43 11.29 7.41
C ILE A 268 9.38 11.65 6.28
N GLU A 269 10.63 11.23 6.41
CA GLU A 269 11.69 11.48 5.46
C GLU A 269 12.43 10.20 5.09
N PHE A 270 12.78 10.07 3.81
CA PHE A 270 13.59 8.98 3.31
C PHE A 270 14.61 9.46 2.27
N ILE A 271 15.77 8.81 2.27
CA ILE A 271 16.81 8.97 1.25
C ILE A 271 16.58 7.93 0.17
N ALA A 272 16.69 8.33 -1.10
CA ALA A 272 16.69 7.41 -2.22
C ALA A 272 18.04 6.67 -2.32
N ASP A 273 18.02 5.34 -2.27
CA ASP A 273 19.19 4.46 -2.43
C ASP A 273 19.49 4.14 -3.92
N MET A 274 18.68 4.67 -4.83
CA MET A 274 18.83 4.59 -6.29
C MET A 274 18.00 5.70 -6.95
N ASP A 275 18.07 5.86 -8.27
CA ASP A 275 17.12 6.71 -8.99
C ASP A 275 15.69 6.13 -8.91
N LEU A 276 14.73 6.92 -8.44
CA LEU A 276 13.36 6.49 -8.21
C LEU A 276 12.34 7.31 -9.01
N LEU A 277 11.32 6.62 -9.49
CA LEU A 277 9.99 7.20 -9.72
C LEU A 277 9.14 6.88 -8.49
N VAL A 278 8.53 7.89 -7.90
CA VAL A 278 7.64 7.75 -6.73
C VAL A 278 6.24 8.18 -7.13
N ALA A 279 5.22 7.47 -6.65
CA ALA A 279 3.84 7.89 -6.71
C ALA A 279 3.21 7.83 -5.32
N MET A 280 2.45 8.85 -4.94
CA MET A 280 1.71 8.89 -3.69
C MET A 280 0.26 9.25 -3.94
N SER A 281 -0.65 8.50 -3.35
CA SER A 281 -2.07 8.84 -3.24
C SER A 281 -2.39 9.35 -1.83
N THR A 282 -3.11 10.46 -1.74
CA THR A 282 -3.80 10.86 -0.50
C THR A 282 -5.05 10.00 -0.35
N CYS A 283 -5.06 9.14 0.67
CA CYS A 283 -6.10 8.12 0.79
C CYS A 283 -7.49 8.75 0.95
N PRO A 284 -8.51 8.30 0.18
CA PRO A 284 -9.88 8.80 0.32
C PRO A 284 -10.55 8.36 1.62
N GLN A 285 -9.86 7.58 2.46
CA GLN A 285 -10.30 7.26 3.82
C GLN A 285 -9.78 8.26 4.88
N GLY A 286 -9.07 9.31 4.48
CA GLY A 286 -8.63 10.38 5.38
C GLY A 286 -7.62 9.88 6.41
N ASP A 287 -7.98 10.01 7.68
CA ASP A 287 -7.22 9.50 8.83
C ASP A 287 -7.54 8.02 9.16
N VAL A 288 -8.35 7.34 8.35
CA VAL A 288 -8.82 5.95 8.51
C VAL A 288 -9.59 5.67 9.83
N SER A 289 -10.26 6.70 10.36
CA SER A 289 -11.19 6.59 11.50
C SER A 289 -12.51 5.88 11.19
N ILE A 290 -12.84 5.72 9.90
CA ILE A 290 -14.12 5.15 9.45
C ILE A 290 -13.88 3.78 8.81
N PRO A 291 -14.65 2.74 9.18
CA PRO A 291 -14.51 1.40 8.59
C PRO A 291 -14.63 1.38 7.07
N VAL A 292 -13.81 0.53 6.45
CA VAL A 292 -13.83 0.28 5.00
C VAL A 292 -15.25 -0.11 4.53
N GLY A 293 -15.67 0.46 3.40
CA GLY A 293 -17.02 0.22 2.84
C GLY A 293 -18.09 1.22 3.31
N LYS A 294 -17.77 2.08 4.29
CA LYS A 294 -18.64 3.20 4.68
C LYS A 294 -18.24 4.51 3.98
N PRO A 295 -19.19 5.42 3.71
CA PRO A 295 -18.88 6.75 3.21
C PRO A 295 -18.00 7.52 4.19
N VAL A 296 -16.97 8.18 3.67
CA VAL A 296 -16.04 9.01 4.45
C VAL A 296 -16.37 10.48 4.15
N PRO A 297 -16.67 11.30 5.16
CA PRO A 297 -16.90 12.73 4.98
C PRO A 297 -15.70 13.42 4.34
N ASP A 298 -15.96 14.39 3.49
CA ASP A 298 -14.93 15.06 2.70
C ASP A 298 -14.01 15.95 3.55
N GLU A 299 -14.51 16.42 4.68
CA GLU A 299 -13.80 17.16 5.72
C GLU A 299 -12.75 16.33 6.47
N ASN A 300 -12.85 15.00 6.43
CA ASN A 300 -11.84 14.09 7.01
C ASN A 300 -10.68 13.81 6.05
N CYS A 301 -10.76 14.28 4.80
CA CYS A 301 -9.74 14.09 3.79
C CYS A 301 -8.97 15.41 3.59
N HIS A 302 -7.66 15.34 3.57
CA HIS A 302 -6.77 16.49 3.49
C HIS A 302 -5.66 16.28 2.44
N PRO A 303 -5.06 17.37 1.93
CA PRO A 303 -3.87 17.26 1.09
C PRO A 303 -2.63 16.91 1.93
N LEU A 304 -1.60 16.41 1.24
CA LEU A 304 -0.26 16.19 1.82
C LEU A 304 0.78 16.99 1.04
N GLY A 305 1.77 17.52 1.76
CA GLY A 305 2.92 18.21 1.18
C GLY A 305 4.05 17.22 0.87
N VAL A 306 4.73 17.43 -0.25
CA VAL A 306 5.89 16.67 -0.68
C VAL A 306 7.00 17.63 -1.07
N GLU A 307 8.19 17.42 -0.52
CA GLU A 307 9.40 18.17 -0.83
C GLU A 307 10.53 17.20 -1.14
N VAL A 308 11.29 17.46 -2.21
CA VAL A 308 12.53 16.73 -2.52
C VAL A 308 13.71 17.69 -2.42
N PHE A 309 14.74 17.30 -1.69
CA PHE A 309 15.96 18.05 -1.46
C PHE A 309 17.15 17.29 -2.05
N GLN A 310 17.97 18.01 -2.79
CA GLN A 310 19.20 17.50 -3.40
C GLN A 310 20.39 18.22 -2.79
N ALA A 311 21.42 17.45 -2.40
CA ALA A 311 22.69 18.03 -1.94
C ALA A 311 23.32 18.88 -3.05
N ILE A 312 23.98 19.98 -2.68
CA ILE A 312 24.78 20.78 -3.61
C ILE A 312 26.18 20.16 -3.67
N ASP A 313 26.67 19.86 -4.87
CA ASP A 313 28.03 19.36 -5.05
C ASP A 313 29.07 20.41 -4.59
N GLU A 314 30.20 19.95 -4.05
CA GLU A 314 31.27 20.85 -3.56
C GLU A 314 31.80 21.80 -4.65
N THR A 315 31.66 21.44 -5.93
CA THR A 315 32.00 22.29 -7.08
C THR A 315 31.02 23.45 -7.27
N GLU A 316 29.71 23.24 -7.05
CA GLU A 316 28.69 24.30 -7.12
C GLU A 316 28.73 25.20 -5.87
N ALA A 317 29.07 24.64 -4.69
CA ALA A 317 29.27 25.42 -3.47
C ALA A 317 30.39 26.47 -3.60
N GLY A 318 31.42 26.18 -4.41
CA GLY A 318 32.50 27.09 -4.76
C GLY A 318 32.09 28.24 -5.70
N GLU A 319 30.98 28.12 -6.43
CA GLU A 319 30.44 29.18 -7.30
C GLU A 319 29.42 30.05 -6.55
N VAL A 320 28.54 29.46 -5.73
CA VAL A 320 27.60 30.21 -4.87
C VAL A 320 28.33 31.12 -3.88
N SER A 321 29.47 30.68 -3.34
CA SER A 321 30.34 31.49 -2.48
C SER A 321 31.05 32.64 -3.22
N LYS A 322 31.28 32.53 -4.53
CA LYS A 322 31.83 33.60 -5.36
C LYS A 322 30.78 34.63 -5.77
N GLU A 323 29.54 34.20 -6.04
CA GLU A 323 28.43 35.10 -6.34
C GLU A 323 27.98 35.95 -5.15
N THR A 324 27.93 35.34 -3.95
CA THR A 324 27.62 36.05 -2.70
C THR A 324 28.72 37.04 -2.28
N ALA A 325 29.97 36.83 -2.69
CA ALA A 325 31.06 37.79 -2.47
C ALA A 325 31.11 38.94 -3.49
N SER A 326 30.46 38.80 -4.65
CA SER A 326 30.49 39.79 -5.75
C SER A 326 29.36 40.82 -5.70
N SER A 327 28.29 40.56 -4.93
CA SER A 327 27.18 41.49 -4.78
C SER A 327 27.41 42.49 -3.62
N LYS A 328 27.94 43.68 -3.95
CA LYS A 328 27.79 44.84 -3.06
C LYS A 328 26.30 45.13 -2.85
N PRO A 329 25.85 45.47 -1.63
CA PRO A 329 24.44 45.74 -1.37
C PRO A 329 24.03 47.03 -2.10
N GLN A 330 23.27 46.89 -3.18
CA GLN A 330 22.50 48.00 -3.74
C GLN A 330 21.16 48.04 -3.02
N THR A 331 21.00 49.04 -2.15
CA THR A 331 19.69 49.48 -1.67
C THR A 331 18.86 49.97 -2.86
N LYS A 332 17.72 49.35 -3.15
CA LYS A 332 16.63 49.97 -3.91
C LYS A 332 15.28 49.30 -3.64
N GLU A 333 14.28 50.16 -3.63
CA GLU A 333 12.91 50.02 -3.16
C GLU A 333 12.02 49.05 -3.96
N PHE A 334 10.91 48.69 -3.31
CA PHE A 334 9.75 47.95 -3.82
C PHE A 334 9.28 48.35 -5.22
N ASN A 335 8.85 47.36 -6.00
CA ASN A 335 7.61 47.48 -6.76
C ASN A 335 6.96 46.11 -7.06
N GLU A 336 5.62 46.12 -7.05
CA GLU A 336 4.70 45.00 -7.24
C GLU A 336 4.62 44.48 -8.70
N GLN A 337 4.02 43.28 -8.82
CA GLN A 337 3.36 42.65 -9.98
C GLN A 337 4.12 41.51 -10.70
N GLY A 338 3.44 40.36 -10.77
CA GLY A 338 3.75 39.31 -11.76
C GLY A 338 3.36 37.90 -11.33
N HIS A 339 2.09 37.53 -11.48
CA HIS A 339 1.61 36.14 -11.38
C HIS A 339 2.08 35.30 -12.60
N SER A 340 2.54 34.06 -12.36
CA SER A 340 2.60 33.01 -13.40
C SER A 340 1.89 31.75 -12.93
N GLN A 341 0.90 31.32 -13.70
CA GLN A 341 0.06 30.14 -13.47
C GLN A 341 0.79 28.83 -13.80
N LEU A 342 0.61 27.80 -12.96
CA LEU A 342 0.88 26.39 -13.27
C LEU A 342 -0.44 25.62 -13.23
N SER A 343 -0.61 24.71 -14.19
CA SER A 343 -1.88 24.03 -14.50
C SER A 343 -2.27 22.99 -13.45
N VAL A 344 -3.37 23.26 -12.74
CA VAL A 344 -4.12 22.28 -11.94
C VAL A 344 -5.40 21.95 -12.71
N ALA A 345 -5.61 20.67 -13.03
CA ALA A 345 -6.86 20.21 -13.63
C ALA A 345 -7.77 19.63 -12.54
N SER A 346 -8.90 20.31 -12.31
CA SER A 346 -10.06 19.82 -11.57
C SER A 346 -10.91 18.91 -12.46
N PHE A 347 -11.35 17.76 -11.95
CA PHE A 347 -12.30 16.88 -12.63
C PHE A 347 -13.73 17.13 -12.12
N PRO A 348 -14.77 16.92 -12.95
CA PRO A 348 -16.15 17.19 -12.57
C PRO A 348 -16.71 16.10 -11.65
N GLU A 349 -17.47 16.55 -10.65
CA GLU A 349 -18.34 15.70 -9.84
C GLU A 349 -19.48 15.14 -10.70
N ASN A 350 -19.75 13.84 -10.55
CA ASN A 350 -21.04 13.22 -10.85
C ASN A 350 -21.34 12.17 -9.79
#